data_AF-A0A1X0RWI2-F1
#
_entry.id   AF-A0A1X0RWI2-F1
#
_cell.length_a   1.000
_cell.length_b   1.000
_cell.length_c   1.000
_cell.angle_alpha   90.00
_cell.angle_beta   90.00
_cell.angle_gamma   90.00
#
_symmetry.space_group_name_H-M   'P 1'
#
loop_
_entity.id
_entity.type
_entity.pdbx_description
1 polymer ?
#
loop_
_entity_poly.entity_id
_entity_poly.type
_entity_poly.pdbx_seq_one_letter_code
_entity_poly.pdbx_strand_id
1 'polypeptide(L)'
;MGGSVVVNVAHKRVLKNIMGVTVIDVVEGSAIDALSSMTRILNSRPKQFNTYEQAVQWSIQSNTLMNLASAKLSIPPLLTSTDNKLKWITDLSKTQPYWSEWFTGLSEKFLNSGTAKLLILAGTDRLDKPLIIGQMQGKFQLEIFPDSGHFVQEDVPMKTATCLIEFFRRNRRLILPPKVFRLNQLISEHAPNAIKRYELKNFFGRKVAIDASMSIYQFMIAVRQQDGQVLQNEEGETTSHLMGMFYRTVRIVENGIKPVYVFDGKPPTLKSGELAKRKARKEEAQQKMEEAAEVGTAADVTRYTKRTVRVTDQHNAECKRLLKAMGIPYVEAPCEAEAQCAELARGGKVYAAASEDMDTLTFKAPVLLRHLTFSEARKLPIDEINLEKALEGMGLTPEQTIDEAIKHLGAKLKEGIPKDWNYAEARELFVKPVVTPASEVEDRIRKGCERLAKNLKQATQTRVQDFFKVVPNGDKNTKKRPAEETAKKGAASKRGKKK
;
A
#
# COMPACT_ATOMS: atom_id res chain seq x y z
N MET A 1 6.73 -13.35 -33.67
CA MET A 1 5.38 -13.94 -33.50
C MET A 1 5.07 -14.39 -32.06
N GLY A 2 6.05 -14.80 -31.24
CA GLY A 2 5.77 -15.22 -29.85
C GLY A 2 5.17 -14.12 -28.96
N GLY A 3 5.61 -12.86 -29.12
CA GLY A 3 5.11 -11.73 -28.33
C GLY A 3 3.59 -11.53 -28.42
N SER A 4 3.00 -11.66 -29.61
CA SER A 4 1.55 -11.52 -29.78
C SER A 4 0.75 -12.60 -29.08
N VAL A 5 1.24 -13.84 -29.08
CA VAL A 5 0.60 -14.96 -28.39
C VAL A 5 0.58 -14.71 -26.88
N VAL A 6 1.73 -14.39 -26.29
CA VAL A 6 1.86 -14.19 -24.84
C VAL A 6 1.00 -13.00 -24.38
N VAL A 7 1.02 -11.89 -25.13
CA VAL A 7 0.19 -10.72 -24.82
C VAL A 7 -1.30 -11.04 -24.90
N ASN A 8 -1.75 -11.76 -25.93
CA ASN A 8 -3.16 -12.16 -26.06
C ASN A 8 -3.60 -13.10 -24.95
N VAL A 9 -2.77 -14.07 -24.58
CA VAL A 9 -3.04 -15.00 -23.46
C VAL A 9 -3.22 -14.25 -22.15
N ALA A 10 -2.35 -13.26 -21.89
CA ALA A 10 -2.45 -12.43 -20.69
C ALA A 10 -3.65 -11.49 -20.71
N HIS A 11 -3.91 -10.82 -21.84
CA HIS A 11 -5.04 -9.92 -22.01
C HIS A 11 -6.39 -10.63 -21.86
N LYS A 12 -6.55 -11.80 -22.50
CA LYS A 12 -7.75 -12.65 -22.37
C LYS A 12 -7.81 -13.41 -21.05
N ARG A 13 -6.77 -13.33 -20.22
CA ARG A 13 -6.64 -14.02 -18.91
C ARG A 13 -6.89 -15.53 -19.00
N VAL A 14 -6.43 -16.15 -20.09
CA VAL A 14 -6.62 -17.59 -20.34
C VAL A 14 -5.88 -18.43 -19.29
N LEU A 15 -4.66 -18.02 -18.94
CA LEU A 15 -3.91 -18.64 -17.84
C LEU A 15 -4.23 -17.91 -16.53
N LYS A 16 -4.58 -18.70 -15.50
CA LYS A 16 -4.75 -18.19 -14.13
C LYS A 16 -3.37 -17.91 -13.53
N ASN A 17 -3.26 -16.84 -12.74
CA ASN A 17 -2.05 -16.47 -11.98
C ASN A 17 -0.82 -16.01 -12.79
N ILE A 18 -1.01 -15.37 -13.94
CA ILE A 18 0.09 -14.69 -14.63
C ILE A 18 0.62 -13.55 -13.74
N MET A 19 1.94 -13.58 -13.47
CA MET A 19 2.63 -12.55 -12.68
C MET A 19 2.93 -11.31 -13.53
N GLY A 20 3.49 -11.54 -14.71
CA GLY A 20 3.79 -10.50 -15.67
C GLY A 20 4.03 -11.05 -17.06
N VAL A 21 4.07 -10.13 -18.02
CA VAL A 21 4.35 -10.39 -19.43
C VAL A 21 5.60 -9.62 -19.81
N THR A 22 6.55 -10.33 -20.43
CA THR A 22 7.72 -9.72 -21.05
C THR A 22 7.64 -9.85 -22.56
N VAL A 23 7.87 -8.75 -23.26
CA VAL A 23 7.97 -8.69 -24.72
C VAL A 23 9.37 -8.17 -25.06
N ILE A 24 10.05 -8.83 -26.00
CA ILE A 24 11.42 -8.51 -26.41
C ILE A 24 11.40 -8.16 -27.89
N ASP A 25 11.90 -6.97 -28.24
CA ASP A 25 12.03 -6.41 -29.59
C ASP A 25 10.78 -6.59 -30.49
N VAL A 26 9.60 -6.42 -29.93
CA VAL A 26 8.34 -6.44 -30.70
C VAL A 26 7.50 -5.23 -30.34
N VAL A 27 7.25 -4.39 -31.34
CA VAL A 27 6.31 -3.27 -31.31
C VAL A 27 5.39 -3.38 -32.53
N GLU A 28 4.14 -2.95 -32.40
CA GLU A 28 3.09 -3.22 -33.40
C GLU A 28 3.43 -2.62 -34.76
N GLY A 29 3.81 -1.33 -34.82
CA GLY A 29 4.20 -0.68 -36.08
C GLY A 29 5.33 -1.40 -36.80
N SER A 30 6.47 -1.58 -36.11
CA SER A 30 7.65 -2.25 -36.68
C SER A 30 7.38 -3.71 -37.07
N ALA A 31 6.51 -4.42 -36.33
CA ALA A 31 6.17 -5.80 -36.65
C ALA A 31 5.32 -5.90 -37.92
N ILE A 32 4.37 -4.98 -38.12
CA ILE A 32 3.53 -4.94 -39.32
C ILE A 32 4.39 -4.63 -40.56
N ASP A 33 5.29 -3.66 -40.46
CA ASP A 33 6.19 -3.29 -41.57
C ASP A 33 7.07 -4.48 -42.00
N ALA A 34 7.56 -5.26 -41.03
CA ALA A 34 8.38 -6.44 -41.28
C ALA A 34 7.63 -7.60 -41.97
N LEU A 35 6.30 -7.65 -41.92
CA LEU A 35 5.51 -8.72 -42.56
C LEU A 35 5.70 -8.76 -44.08
N SER A 36 5.92 -7.61 -44.71
CA SER A 36 6.17 -7.47 -46.15
C SER A 36 7.36 -8.30 -46.63
N SER A 37 8.38 -8.46 -45.76
CA SER A 37 9.62 -9.17 -46.07
C SER A 37 9.56 -10.67 -45.76
N MET A 38 8.54 -11.12 -45.02
CA MET A 38 8.46 -12.50 -44.53
C MET A 38 8.29 -13.52 -45.66
N THR A 39 7.54 -13.18 -46.71
CA THR A 39 7.36 -14.05 -47.89
C THR A 39 8.69 -14.37 -48.58
N ARG A 40 9.58 -13.36 -48.68
CA ARG A 40 10.92 -13.55 -49.24
C ARG A 40 11.76 -14.50 -48.39
N ILE A 41 11.69 -14.35 -47.06
CA ILE A 41 12.40 -15.22 -46.11
C ILE A 41 11.91 -16.67 -46.23
N LEU A 42 10.59 -16.89 -46.26
CA LEU A 42 10.02 -18.23 -46.40
C LEU A 42 10.41 -18.91 -47.71
N ASN A 43 10.43 -18.17 -48.82
CA ASN A 43 10.83 -18.70 -50.12
C ASN A 43 12.32 -19.09 -50.19
N SER A 44 13.17 -18.44 -49.39
CA SER A 44 14.61 -18.77 -49.30
C SER A 44 14.92 -20.01 -48.46
N ARG A 45 13.92 -20.53 -47.72
CA ARG A 45 14.07 -21.65 -46.79
C ARG A 45 14.21 -22.97 -47.54
N PRO A 46 15.22 -23.81 -47.24
CA PRO A 46 15.29 -25.17 -47.75
C PRO A 46 14.05 -25.96 -47.34
N LYS A 47 13.46 -26.70 -48.28
CA LYS A 47 12.26 -27.53 -48.03
C LYS A 47 12.57 -28.72 -47.13
N GLN A 48 13.81 -29.22 -47.16
CA GLN A 48 14.25 -30.37 -46.40
C GLN A 48 15.76 -30.28 -46.11
N PHE A 49 16.20 -30.96 -45.06
CA PHE A 49 17.62 -31.15 -44.71
C PHE A 49 17.93 -32.64 -44.55
N ASN A 50 19.21 -32.98 -44.71
CA ASN A 50 19.68 -34.36 -44.50
C ASN A 50 20.05 -34.60 -43.03
N THR A 51 20.59 -33.59 -42.34
CA THR A 51 21.02 -33.68 -40.94
C THR A 51 20.63 -32.42 -40.16
N TYR A 52 20.55 -32.54 -38.83
CA TYR A 52 20.26 -31.41 -37.95
C TYR A 52 21.39 -30.38 -38.00
N GLU A 53 22.64 -30.83 -38.14
CA GLU A 53 23.82 -29.98 -38.30
C GLU A 53 23.69 -29.08 -39.52
N GLN A 54 23.21 -29.61 -40.65
CA GLN A 54 23.01 -28.83 -41.87
C GLN A 54 21.96 -27.73 -41.66
N ALA A 55 20.87 -28.05 -40.96
CA ALA A 55 19.83 -27.06 -40.66
C ALA A 55 20.33 -25.96 -39.70
N VAL A 56 21.11 -26.33 -38.69
CA VAL A 56 21.75 -25.38 -37.76
C VAL A 56 22.72 -24.47 -38.51
N GLN A 57 23.60 -25.03 -39.35
CA GLN A 57 24.55 -24.22 -40.14
C GLN A 57 23.84 -23.28 -41.09
N TRP A 58 22.80 -23.75 -41.78
CA TRP A 58 21.99 -22.90 -42.64
C TRP A 58 21.40 -21.71 -41.87
N SER A 59 20.87 -21.93 -40.66
CA SER A 59 20.25 -20.87 -39.86
C SER A 59 21.20 -19.74 -39.46
N ILE A 60 22.49 -20.06 -39.29
CA ILE A 60 23.56 -19.07 -39.03
C ILE A 60 23.93 -18.35 -40.33
N GLN A 61 24.13 -19.10 -41.42
CA GLN A 61 24.50 -18.54 -42.73
C GLN A 61 23.40 -17.63 -43.31
N SER A 62 22.14 -17.93 -43.03
CA SER A 62 20.98 -17.13 -43.45
C SER A 62 20.68 -15.95 -42.52
N ASN A 63 21.52 -15.71 -41.48
CA ASN A 63 21.28 -14.72 -40.42
C ASN A 63 19.88 -14.83 -39.77
N THR A 64 19.33 -16.05 -39.73
CA THR A 64 18.07 -16.32 -39.03
C THR A 64 18.29 -16.46 -37.53
N LEU A 65 19.49 -16.88 -37.13
CA LEU A 65 20.03 -16.81 -35.77
C LEU A 65 21.50 -16.38 -35.88
N MET A 66 22.03 -15.70 -34.86
CA MET A 66 23.41 -15.21 -34.87
C MET A 66 24.31 -16.12 -34.02
N ASN A 67 23.74 -16.78 -33.01
CA ASN A 67 24.49 -17.58 -32.06
C ASN A 67 24.36 -19.10 -32.36
N LEU A 68 25.50 -19.77 -32.53
CA LEU A 68 25.55 -21.22 -32.80
C LEU A 68 24.94 -22.06 -31.67
N ALA A 69 25.16 -21.68 -30.40
CA ALA A 69 24.57 -22.38 -29.26
C ALA A 69 23.05 -22.21 -29.23
N SER A 70 22.53 -21.01 -29.49
CA SER A 70 21.10 -20.76 -29.64
C SER A 70 20.51 -21.58 -30.80
N ALA A 71 21.18 -21.61 -31.95
CA ALA A 71 20.73 -22.39 -33.11
C ALA A 71 20.67 -23.91 -32.83
N LYS A 72 21.67 -24.45 -32.14
CA LYS A 72 21.67 -25.88 -31.71
C LYS A 72 20.49 -26.21 -30.79
N LEU A 73 19.99 -25.26 -30.01
CA LEU A 73 18.85 -25.45 -29.12
C LEU A 73 17.51 -25.21 -29.84
N SER A 74 17.40 -24.16 -30.66
CA SER A 74 16.13 -23.68 -31.20
C SER A 74 15.74 -24.33 -32.54
N ILE A 75 16.68 -24.79 -33.36
CA ILE A 75 16.38 -25.33 -34.69
C ILE A 75 15.87 -26.78 -34.68
N PRO A 76 16.50 -27.74 -33.96
CA PRO A 76 16.07 -29.14 -34.01
C PRO A 76 14.58 -29.37 -33.65
N PRO A 77 13.99 -28.71 -32.63
CA PRO A 77 12.58 -28.85 -32.31
C PRO A 77 11.60 -28.37 -33.39
N LEU A 78 12.07 -27.64 -34.40
CA LEU A 78 11.24 -27.14 -35.52
C LEU A 78 11.18 -28.13 -36.69
N LEU A 79 11.93 -29.22 -36.62
CA LEU A 79 12.07 -30.23 -37.67
C LEU A 79 11.56 -31.59 -37.20
N THR A 80 10.92 -32.32 -38.11
CA THR A 80 10.52 -33.71 -37.92
C THR A 80 11.21 -34.59 -38.96
N SER A 81 11.56 -35.81 -38.58
CA SER A 81 12.14 -36.80 -39.49
C SER A 81 11.02 -37.55 -40.21
N THR A 82 11.01 -37.49 -41.53
CA THR A 82 10.07 -38.23 -42.39
C THR A 82 10.83 -38.71 -43.61
N ASP A 83 10.81 -40.02 -43.87
CA ASP A 83 11.49 -40.67 -45.01
C ASP A 83 13.01 -40.39 -45.05
N ASN A 84 13.70 -40.49 -43.91
CA ASN A 84 15.13 -40.19 -43.74
C ASN A 84 15.53 -38.75 -44.14
N LYS A 85 14.55 -37.83 -44.16
CA LYS A 85 14.78 -36.40 -44.39
C LYS A 85 14.12 -35.58 -43.31
N LEU A 86 14.76 -34.47 -42.94
CA LEU A 86 14.23 -33.53 -41.97
C LEU A 86 13.38 -32.49 -42.69
N LYS A 87 12.11 -32.39 -42.30
CA LYS A 87 11.15 -31.41 -42.82
C LYS A 87 10.67 -30.50 -41.70
N TRP A 88 10.30 -29.28 -42.04
CA TRP A 88 9.74 -28.34 -41.07
C TRP A 88 8.38 -28.80 -40.59
N ILE A 89 8.16 -28.77 -39.26
CA ILE A 89 6.91 -29.20 -38.64
C ILE A 89 5.75 -28.29 -39.07
N THR A 90 6.01 -26.97 -39.09
CA THR A 90 5.00 -25.97 -39.38
C THR A 90 5.19 -25.35 -40.76
N ASP A 91 4.15 -25.45 -41.58
CA ASP A 91 4.02 -24.73 -42.83
C ASP A 91 3.54 -23.29 -42.54
N LEU A 92 4.50 -22.38 -42.41
CA LEU A 92 4.23 -20.97 -42.09
C LEU A 92 3.44 -20.26 -43.19
N SER A 93 3.57 -20.67 -44.45
CA SER A 93 2.87 -20.03 -45.57
C SER A 93 1.35 -20.13 -45.43
N LYS A 94 0.84 -21.23 -44.87
CA LYS A 94 -0.60 -21.40 -44.57
C LYS A 94 -1.12 -20.41 -43.53
N THR A 95 -0.25 -19.85 -42.70
CA THR A 95 -0.63 -18.91 -41.63
C THR A 95 -0.58 -17.45 -42.07
N GLN A 96 -0.09 -17.15 -43.28
CA GLN A 96 0.05 -15.80 -43.82
C GLN A 96 -1.20 -14.93 -43.71
N PRO A 97 -2.43 -15.43 -43.97
CA PRO A 97 -3.64 -14.60 -43.86
C PRO A 97 -3.88 -14.03 -42.47
N TYR A 98 -3.33 -14.64 -41.42
CA TYR A 98 -3.59 -14.26 -40.02
C TYR A 98 -2.49 -13.37 -39.41
N TRP A 99 -1.36 -13.18 -40.10
CA TRP A 99 -0.21 -12.50 -39.50
C TRP A 99 -0.50 -11.06 -39.11
N SER A 100 -1.25 -10.31 -39.92
CA SER A 100 -1.63 -8.93 -39.63
C SER A 100 -2.44 -8.86 -38.33
N GLU A 101 -3.47 -9.70 -38.20
CA GLU A 101 -4.34 -9.75 -37.02
C GLU A 101 -3.62 -10.09 -35.72
N TRP A 102 -2.48 -10.78 -35.79
CA TRP A 102 -1.67 -11.10 -34.61
C TRP A 102 -1.03 -9.86 -34.00
N PHE A 103 -0.71 -8.85 -34.82
CA PHE A 103 -0.04 -7.63 -34.36
C PHE A 103 -1.01 -6.46 -34.20
N THR A 104 -2.13 -6.44 -34.92
CA THR A 104 -3.14 -5.37 -34.77
C THR A 104 -3.66 -5.27 -33.34
N GLY A 105 -3.55 -4.07 -32.76
CA GLY A 105 -3.92 -3.73 -31.40
C GLY A 105 -3.03 -4.37 -30.33
N LEU A 106 -1.85 -4.89 -30.69
CA LEU A 106 -0.94 -5.54 -29.76
C LEU A 106 -0.49 -4.58 -28.65
N SER A 107 -0.19 -3.33 -29.01
CA SER A 107 0.27 -2.32 -28.07
C SER A 107 -0.80 -2.02 -27.00
N GLU A 108 -2.07 -1.92 -27.40
CA GLU A 108 -3.19 -1.72 -26.46
C GLU A 108 -3.46 -2.97 -25.60
N LYS A 109 -3.47 -4.15 -26.21
CA LYS A 109 -3.64 -5.43 -25.49
C LYS A 109 -2.56 -5.64 -24.45
N PHE A 110 -1.31 -5.28 -24.79
CA PHE A 110 -0.18 -5.32 -23.87
C PHE A 110 -0.46 -4.43 -22.66
N LEU A 111 -0.75 -3.15 -22.88
CA LEU A 111 -1.03 -2.19 -21.81
C LEU A 111 -2.21 -2.63 -20.91
N ASN A 112 -3.25 -3.22 -21.50
CA ASN A 112 -4.47 -3.66 -20.84
C ASN A 112 -4.43 -5.10 -20.30
N SER A 113 -3.27 -5.76 -20.26
CA SER A 113 -3.15 -7.16 -19.86
C SER A 113 -3.38 -7.46 -18.37
N GLY A 114 -3.62 -6.44 -17.52
CA GLY A 114 -3.92 -6.60 -16.09
C GLY A 114 -2.81 -7.25 -15.25
N THR A 115 -1.59 -7.35 -15.78
CA THR A 115 -0.41 -7.96 -15.13
C THR A 115 0.77 -7.00 -15.15
N ALA A 116 1.88 -7.37 -14.48
CA ALA A 116 3.13 -6.63 -14.61
C ALA A 116 3.64 -6.73 -16.06
N LYS A 117 4.32 -5.69 -16.55
CA LYS A 117 4.67 -5.59 -17.97
C LYS A 117 6.10 -5.11 -18.12
N LEU A 118 6.87 -5.84 -18.92
CA LEU A 118 8.23 -5.48 -19.30
C LEU A 118 8.33 -5.47 -20.82
N LEU A 119 8.87 -4.39 -21.36
CA LEU A 119 9.24 -4.26 -22.76
C LEU A 119 10.74 -4.03 -22.84
N ILE A 120 11.45 -4.90 -23.56
CA ILE A 120 12.88 -4.76 -23.82
C ILE A 120 13.04 -4.43 -25.31
N LEU A 121 13.70 -3.32 -25.62
CA LEU A 121 13.95 -2.88 -27.00
C LEU A 121 15.44 -2.65 -27.24
N ALA A 122 15.87 -2.78 -28.50
CA ALA A 122 17.20 -2.32 -28.92
C ALA A 122 17.29 -0.79 -28.95
N GLY A 123 16.21 -0.09 -29.30
CA GLY A 123 16.15 1.37 -29.43
C GLY A 123 14.75 1.94 -29.14
N THR A 124 14.67 3.25 -28.92
CA THR A 124 13.42 3.98 -28.61
C THR A 124 12.65 4.44 -29.83
N ASP A 125 13.28 4.42 -30.99
CA ASP A 125 12.77 4.80 -32.31
C ASP A 125 11.56 3.98 -32.77
N ARG A 126 11.28 2.87 -32.08
CA ARG A 126 10.25 1.90 -32.44
C ARG A 126 9.00 1.96 -31.58
N LEU A 127 8.92 2.88 -30.61
CA LEU A 127 7.75 2.96 -29.72
C LEU A 127 6.55 3.62 -30.40
N ASP A 128 5.45 2.88 -30.53
CA ASP A 128 4.19 3.45 -31.01
C ASP A 128 3.62 4.47 -30.01
N LYS A 129 2.79 5.40 -30.50
CA LYS A 129 2.13 6.43 -29.68
C LYS A 129 1.45 5.88 -28.39
N PRO A 130 0.72 4.75 -28.41
CA PRO A 130 0.15 4.19 -27.18
C PRO A 130 1.19 3.75 -26.16
N LEU A 131 2.32 3.17 -26.60
CA LEU A 131 3.40 2.74 -25.72
C LEU A 131 4.17 3.94 -25.15
N ILE A 132 4.37 5.00 -25.92
CA ILE A 132 4.94 6.26 -25.41
C ILE A 132 4.07 6.82 -24.28
N ILE A 133 2.76 6.95 -24.51
CA ILE A 133 1.82 7.42 -23.49
C ILE A 133 1.81 6.49 -22.28
N GLY A 134 1.78 5.19 -22.50
CA GLY A 134 1.83 4.18 -21.45
C GLY A 134 3.09 4.26 -20.60
N GLN A 135 4.23 4.55 -21.22
CA GLN A 135 5.52 4.71 -20.56
C GLN A 135 5.55 5.98 -19.71
N MET A 136 5.09 7.11 -20.25
CA MET A 136 4.98 8.37 -19.50
C MET A 136 4.04 8.24 -18.28
N GLN A 137 3.03 7.37 -18.37
CA GLN A 137 2.11 7.05 -17.28
C GLN A 137 2.64 5.96 -16.32
N GLY A 138 3.84 5.41 -16.56
CA GLY A 138 4.43 4.34 -15.75
C GLY A 138 3.65 3.01 -15.80
N LYS A 139 2.93 2.74 -16.89
CA LYS A 139 2.08 1.53 -17.01
C LYS A 139 2.87 0.24 -17.21
N PHE A 140 4.12 0.32 -17.66
CA PHE A 140 5.02 -0.82 -17.84
C PHE A 140 6.47 -0.41 -17.58
N GLN A 141 7.36 -1.39 -17.44
CA GLN A 141 8.80 -1.17 -17.38
C GLN A 141 9.37 -1.26 -18.80
N LEU A 142 10.14 -0.26 -19.20
CA LEU A 142 10.86 -0.23 -20.48
C LEU A 142 12.36 -0.32 -20.20
N GLU A 143 13.04 -1.25 -20.85
CA GLU A 143 14.49 -1.37 -20.86
C GLU A 143 15.00 -1.25 -22.29
N ILE A 144 16.04 -0.46 -22.49
CA ILE A 144 16.62 -0.20 -23.81
C ILE A 144 18.06 -0.67 -23.81
N PHE A 145 18.40 -1.57 -24.73
CA PHE A 145 19.74 -2.10 -24.90
C PHE A 145 20.32 -1.60 -26.24
N PRO A 146 20.92 -0.40 -26.26
CA PRO A 146 21.40 0.24 -27.50
C PRO A 146 22.54 -0.52 -28.17
N ASP A 147 23.26 -1.35 -27.41
CA ASP A 147 24.36 -2.19 -27.91
C ASP A 147 23.87 -3.45 -28.65
N SER A 148 22.56 -3.64 -28.81
CA SER A 148 21.97 -4.84 -29.42
C SER A 148 21.26 -4.55 -30.73
N GLY A 149 21.24 -5.53 -31.63
CA GLY A 149 20.43 -5.50 -32.85
C GLY A 149 19.03 -6.06 -32.60
N HIS A 150 18.46 -6.70 -33.61
CA HIS A 150 17.12 -7.29 -33.53
C HIS A 150 17.04 -8.55 -32.65
N PHE A 151 18.18 -9.17 -32.33
CA PHE A 151 18.25 -10.38 -31.51
C PHE A 151 18.77 -10.03 -30.12
N VAL A 152 18.06 -9.13 -29.43
CA VAL A 152 18.45 -8.57 -28.12
C VAL A 152 18.91 -9.63 -27.12
N GLN A 153 18.19 -10.75 -27.04
CA GLN A 153 18.52 -11.86 -26.15
C GLN A 153 19.78 -12.65 -26.55
N GLU A 154 20.21 -12.61 -27.82
CA GLU A 154 21.44 -13.25 -28.31
C GLU A 154 22.64 -12.29 -28.28
N ASP A 155 22.39 -11.01 -28.56
CA ASP A 155 23.43 -9.98 -28.63
C ASP A 155 23.92 -9.60 -27.22
N VAL A 156 22.98 -9.48 -26.27
CA VAL A 156 23.28 -9.12 -24.86
C VAL A 156 22.63 -10.10 -23.87
N PRO A 157 23.02 -11.39 -23.90
CA PRO A 157 22.34 -12.45 -23.16
C PRO A 157 22.38 -12.23 -21.64
N MET A 158 23.51 -11.79 -21.10
CA MET A 158 23.67 -11.54 -19.66
C MET A 158 22.84 -10.34 -19.16
N LYS A 159 22.76 -9.25 -19.95
CA LYS A 159 21.92 -8.09 -19.61
C LYS A 159 20.44 -8.49 -19.65
N THR A 160 20.03 -9.20 -20.71
CA THR A 160 18.67 -9.70 -20.87
C THR A 160 18.26 -10.63 -19.73
N ALA A 161 19.11 -11.59 -19.38
CA ALA A 161 18.85 -12.51 -18.27
C ALA A 161 18.73 -11.79 -16.92
N THR A 162 19.65 -10.87 -16.61
CA THR A 162 19.60 -10.06 -15.38
C THR A 162 18.31 -9.25 -15.30
N CYS A 163 17.94 -8.55 -16.38
CA CYS A 163 16.70 -7.79 -16.47
C CYS A 163 15.45 -8.64 -16.21
N LEU A 164 15.38 -9.83 -16.81
CA LEU A 164 14.27 -10.76 -16.58
C LEU A 164 14.20 -11.23 -15.12
N ILE A 165 15.34 -11.53 -14.50
CA ILE A 165 15.42 -11.95 -13.10
C ILE A 165 14.98 -10.80 -12.17
N GLU A 166 15.44 -9.59 -12.41
CA GLU A 166 15.08 -8.41 -11.60
C GLU A 166 13.59 -8.09 -11.74
N PHE A 167 13.06 -8.13 -12.96
CA PHE A 167 11.63 -7.96 -13.22
C PHE A 167 10.80 -9.03 -12.50
N PHE A 168 11.23 -10.29 -12.55
CA PHE A 168 10.59 -11.37 -11.81
C PHE A 168 10.63 -11.11 -10.30
N ARG A 169 11.81 -10.81 -9.73
CA ARG A 169 11.97 -10.55 -8.29
C ARG A 169 11.08 -9.40 -7.81
N ARG A 170 11.01 -8.31 -8.59
CA ARG A 170 10.20 -7.13 -8.27
C ARG A 170 8.70 -7.41 -8.30
N ASN A 171 8.23 -8.23 -9.25
CA ASN A 171 6.81 -8.45 -9.50
C ASN A 171 6.30 -9.78 -8.90
N ARG A 172 7.18 -10.57 -8.29
CA ARG A 172 6.82 -11.77 -7.55
C ARG A 172 5.82 -11.39 -6.46
N ARG A 173 4.64 -12.01 -6.52
CA ARG A 173 3.58 -11.78 -5.52
C ARG A 173 4.11 -12.20 -4.16
N LEU A 174 4.34 -11.22 -3.28
CA LEU A 174 4.50 -11.52 -1.87
C LEU A 174 3.13 -11.84 -1.29
N ILE A 175 2.95 -13.09 -0.88
CA ILE A 175 1.92 -13.43 0.09
C ILE A 175 2.53 -13.05 1.44
N LEU A 176 2.25 -11.83 1.90
CA LEU A 176 2.45 -11.51 3.31
C LEU A 176 1.64 -12.52 4.13
N PRO A 177 2.09 -12.92 5.34
CA PRO A 177 1.23 -13.66 6.25
C PRO A 177 -0.14 -12.97 6.29
N PRO A 178 -1.26 -13.73 6.30
CA PRO A 178 -2.53 -13.11 6.60
C PRO A 178 -2.31 -12.30 7.89
N LYS A 179 -2.42 -10.95 7.81
CA LYS A 179 -2.38 -10.00 8.95
C LYS A 179 -2.83 -10.77 10.16
N VAL A 180 -1.99 -11.04 11.16
CA VAL A 180 -2.16 -12.18 12.09
C VAL A 180 -3.59 -12.19 12.63
N PHE A 181 -4.48 -12.81 11.87
CA PHE A 181 -5.90 -12.47 11.92
C PHE A 181 -6.31 -13.40 13.00
N ARG A 182 -6.39 -12.85 14.22
CA ARG A 182 -6.58 -13.54 15.52
C ARG A 182 -5.36 -13.65 16.44
N LEU A 183 -4.25 -12.91 16.27
CA LEU A 183 -3.19 -12.95 17.32
C LEU A 183 -3.75 -12.59 18.69
N ASN A 184 -4.60 -11.56 18.74
CA ASN A 184 -5.26 -11.15 19.98
C ASN A 184 -6.14 -12.27 20.56
N GLN A 185 -6.85 -13.01 19.71
CA GLN A 185 -7.67 -14.14 20.14
C GLN A 185 -6.81 -15.32 20.60
N LEU A 186 -5.72 -15.64 19.88
CA LEU A 186 -4.78 -16.70 20.26
C LEU A 186 -4.14 -16.43 21.62
N ILE A 187 -3.67 -15.20 21.85
CA ILE A 187 -3.14 -14.76 23.14
C ILE A 187 -4.24 -14.83 24.20
N SER A 188 -5.47 -14.40 23.89
CA SER A 188 -6.59 -14.49 24.85
C SER A 188 -6.92 -15.94 25.23
N GLU A 189 -6.80 -16.89 24.30
CA GLU A 189 -7.10 -18.30 24.51
C GLU A 189 -5.98 -19.05 25.24
N HIS A 190 -4.72 -18.82 24.87
CA HIS A 190 -3.58 -19.61 25.35
C HIS A 190 -2.74 -18.89 26.42
N ALA A 191 -2.72 -17.55 26.40
CA ALA A 191 -1.93 -16.73 27.31
C ALA A 191 -2.77 -15.57 27.92
N PRO A 192 -3.93 -15.83 28.53
CA PRO A 192 -4.81 -14.77 29.04
C PRO A 192 -4.14 -13.85 30.05
N ASN A 193 -3.19 -14.36 30.83
CA ASN A 193 -2.40 -13.60 31.80
C ASN A 193 -1.46 -12.55 31.18
N ALA A 194 -1.24 -12.63 29.86
CA ALA A 194 -0.48 -11.65 29.11
C ALA A 194 -1.27 -10.37 28.83
N ILE A 195 -2.61 -10.43 28.88
CA ILE A 195 -3.50 -9.30 28.63
C ILE A 195 -4.04 -8.78 29.96
N LYS A 196 -3.76 -7.52 30.27
CA LYS A 196 -4.31 -6.84 31.44
C LYS A 196 -5.08 -5.62 31.02
N ARG A 197 -6.16 -5.32 31.75
CA ARG A 197 -7.03 -4.18 31.46
C ARG A 197 -6.83 -3.10 32.50
N TYR A 198 -6.57 -1.89 32.03
CA TYR A 198 -6.26 -0.74 32.87
C TYR A 198 -7.08 0.48 32.49
N GLU A 199 -7.21 1.40 33.43
CA GLU A 199 -7.67 2.76 33.14
C GLU A 199 -6.49 3.64 32.69
N LEU A 200 -6.81 4.75 32.03
CA LEU A 200 -5.80 5.69 31.53
C LEU A 200 -4.90 6.23 32.67
N LYS A 201 -5.46 6.39 33.87
CA LYS A 201 -4.77 6.88 35.07
C LYS A 201 -3.65 5.95 35.55
N ASN A 202 -3.72 4.65 35.26
CA ASN A 202 -2.69 3.69 35.66
C ASN A 202 -1.34 3.93 34.95
N PHE A 203 -1.35 4.69 33.85
CA PHE A 203 -0.15 5.00 33.07
C PHE A 203 0.44 6.38 33.38
N PHE A 204 0.05 7.00 34.50
CA PHE A 204 0.58 8.29 34.92
C PHE A 204 2.12 8.33 34.91
N GLY A 205 2.69 9.35 34.29
CA GLY A 205 4.14 9.55 34.18
C GLY A 205 4.84 8.67 33.13
N ARG A 206 4.17 7.66 32.56
CA ARG A 206 4.75 6.77 31.55
C ARG A 206 4.92 7.51 30.22
N LYS A 207 6.04 7.24 29.54
CA LYS A 207 6.27 7.65 28.15
C LYS A 207 5.75 6.56 27.22
N VAL A 208 5.00 6.91 26.18
CA VAL A 208 4.39 5.93 25.27
C VAL A 208 4.62 6.35 23.82
N ALA A 209 5.10 5.43 22.98
CA ALA A 209 5.21 5.65 21.54
C ALA A 209 3.90 5.28 20.85
N ILE A 210 3.25 6.23 20.19
CA ILE A 210 1.94 6.08 19.56
C ILE A 210 2.11 6.03 18.05
N ASP A 211 1.58 4.99 17.42
CA ASP A 211 1.48 4.89 15.97
C ASP A 211 0.52 5.97 15.44
N ALA A 212 1.08 7.01 14.81
CA ALA A 212 0.32 8.13 14.29
C ALA A 212 -0.49 7.73 13.05
N SER A 213 0.09 6.90 12.17
CA SER A 213 -0.56 6.46 10.94
C SER A 213 -1.85 5.70 11.23
N MET A 214 -1.79 4.70 12.13
CA MET A 214 -2.96 3.95 12.53
C MET A 214 -3.99 4.83 13.25
N SER A 215 -3.53 5.78 14.07
CA SER A 215 -4.39 6.73 14.78
C SER A 215 -5.15 7.67 13.84
N ILE A 216 -4.46 8.25 12.85
CA ILE A 216 -5.07 9.15 11.87
C ILE A 216 -6.15 8.42 11.07
N TYR A 217 -5.91 7.19 10.64
CA TYR A 217 -6.92 6.37 9.98
C TYR A 217 -8.17 6.19 10.84
N GLN A 218 -8.01 5.92 12.14
CA GLN A 218 -9.14 5.79 13.06
C GLN A 218 -9.90 7.09 13.23
N PHE A 219 -9.19 8.22 13.33
CA PHE A 219 -9.83 9.53 13.46
C PHE A 219 -10.65 9.88 12.23
N MET A 220 -10.12 9.64 11.03
CA MET A 220 -10.82 9.87 9.77
C MET A 220 -12.08 9.00 9.60
N ILE A 221 -12.11 7.81 10.22
CA ILE A 221 -13.27 6.91 10.17
C ILE A 221 -14.30 7.26 11.25
N ALA A 222 -13.85 7.57 12.47
CA ALA A 222 -14.70 7.68 13.65
C ALA A 222 -15.16 9.09 13.98
N VAL A 223 -14.36 10.12 13.66
CA VAL A 223 -14.71 11.52 13.91
C VAL A 223 -15.53 12.03 12.72
N ARG A 224 -16.82 12.20 12.94
CA ARG A 224 -17.82 12.56 11.93
C ARG A 224 -18.81 13.55 12.53
N GLN A 225 -19.51 14.26 11.66
CA GLN A 225 -20.66 15.09 12.02
C GLN A 225 -21.84 14.20 12.49
N GLN A 226 -22.86 14.80 13.11
CA GLN A 226 -24.02 14.06 13.63
C GLN A 226 -24.81 13.34 12.52
N ASP A 227 -24.75 13.87 11.30
CA ASP A 227 -25.35 13.28 10.09
C ASP A 227 -24.50 12.16 9.46
N GLY A 228 -23.34 11.83 10.05
CA GLY A 228 -22.43 10.79 9.57
C GLY A 228 -21.45 11.26 8.48
N GLN A 229 -21.51 12.52 8.05
CA GLN A 229 -20.53 13.07 7.12
C GLN A 229 -19.17 13.28 7.78
N VAL A 230 -18.13 13.34 6.96
CA VAL A 230 -16.77 13.63 7.43
C VAL A 230 -16.73 15.07 7.94
N LEU A 231 -16.01 15.32 9.04
CA LEU A 231 -15.86 16.68 9.54
C LEU A 231 -15.00 17.50 8.56
N GLN A 232 -15.53 18.64 8.10
CA GLN A 232 -14.88 19.51 7.12
C GLN A 232 -14.92 20.98 7.57
N ASN A 233 -14.05 21.83 7.02
CA ASN A 233 -14.13 23.28 7.15
C ASN A 233 -15.03 23.89 6.06
N GLU A 234 -15.18 25.23 6.04
CA GLU A 234 -15.98 25.96 5.04
C GLU A 234 -15.47 25.77 3.60
N GLU A 235 -14.18 25.43 3.44
CA GLU A 235 -13.53 25.16 2.15
C GLU A 235 -13.69 23.69 1.70
N GLY A 236 -14.37 22.85 2.48
CA GLY A 236 -14.59 21.43 2.19
C GLY A 236 -13.40 20.52 2.52
N GLU A 237 -12.34 21.05 3.13
CA GLU A 237 -11.19 20.27 3.56
C GLU A 237 -11.51 19.47 4.82
N THR A 238 -11.06 18.22 4.87
CA THR A 238 -11.32 17.37 6.04
C THR A 238 -10.54 17.84 7.27
N THR A 239 -11.17 17.89 8.44
CA THR A 239 -10.55 18.30 9.71
C THR A 239 -10.62 17.22 10.80
N SER A 240 -11.13 16.03 10.44
CA SER A 240 -11.36 14.91 11.36
C SER A 240 -10.07 14.40 12.02
N HIS A 241 -8.96 14.34 11.28
CA HIS A 241 -7.64 13.95 11.80
C HIS A 241 -7.09 14.96 12.81
N LEU A 242 -7.30 16.26 12.61
CA LEU A 242 -6.86 17.31 13.54
C LEU A 242 -7.66 17.26 14.83
N MET A 243 -8.98 17.15 14.72
CA MET A 243 -9.86 17.09 15.87
C MET A 243 -9.58 15.85 16.72
N GLY A 244 -9.43 14.69 16.07
CA GLY A 244 -9.04 13.45 16.72
C GLY A 244 -7.66 13.55 17.38
N MET A 245 -6.65 14.02 16.64
CA MET A 245 -5.29 14.16 17.17
C MET A 245 -5.25 15.10 18.37
N PHE A 246 -5.90 16.26 18.29
CA PHE A 246 -5.91 17.26 19.35
C PHE A 246 -6.55 16.71 20.63
N TYR A 247 -7.83 16.33 20.60
CA TYR A 247 -8.54 15.94 21.81
C TYR A 247 -8.04 14.63 22.42
N ARG A 248 -7.58 13.68 21.60
CA ARG A 248 -6.99 12.43 22.12
C ARG A 248 -5.66 12.69 22.80
N THR A 249 -4.82 13.53 22.20
CA THR A 249 -3.54 13.88 22.79
C THR A 249 -3.74 14.64 24.10
N VAL A 250 -4.68 15.61 24.15
CA VAL A 250 -5.03 16.33 25.38
C VAL A 250 -5.44 15.36 26.48
N ARG A 251 -6.39 14.45 26.22
CA ARG A 251 -6.83 13.45 27.21
C ARG A 251 -5.68 12.57 27.72
N ILE A 252 -4.80 12.12 26.83
CA ILE A 252 -3.62 11.30 27.19
C ILE A 252 -2.70 12.09 28.13
N VAL A 253 -2.43 13.35 27.77
CA VAL A 253 -1.55 14.25 28.54
C VAL A 253 -2.15 14.65 29.88
N GLU A 254 -3.45 14.92 29.95
CA GLU A 254 -4.17 15.24 31.20
C GLU A 254 -4.12 14.09 32.21
N ASN A 255 -4.07 12.84 31.73
CA ASN A 255 -3.86 11.66 32.57
C ASN A 255 -2.38 11.41 32.90
N GLY A 256 -1.51 12.37 32.61
CA GLY A 256 -0.09 12.36 32.94
C GLY A 256 0.77 11.47 32.05
N ILE A 257 0.23 10.93 30.97
CA ILE A 257 1.00 10.14 29.99
C ILE A 257 1.78 11.11 29.10
N LYS A 258 3.03 10.74 28.76
CA LYS A 258 3.91 11.54 27.90
C LYS A 258 3.97 10.89 26.51
N PRO A 259 3.12 11.30 25.56
CA PRO A 259 3.07 10.68 24.24
C PRO A 259 4.26 11.13 23.37
N VAL A 260 4.75 10.21 22.55
CA VAL A 260 5.54 10.52 21.35
C VAL A 260 4.87 9.87 20.15
N TYR A 261 4.49 10.66 19.16
CA TYR A 261 3.85 10.15 17.95
C TYR A 261 4.88 9.69 16.93
N VAL A 262 4.64 8.56 16.27
CA VAL A 262 5.54 8.01 15.25
C VAL A 262 4.78 7.92 13.93
N PHE A 263 5.30 8.56 12.89
CA PHE A 263 4.72 8.58 11.54
C PHE A 263 5.43 7.57 10.64
N ASP A 264 4.70 6.92 9.73
CA ASP A 264 5.30 6.07 8.71
C ASP A 264 6.26 6.84 7.80
N GLY A 265 7.27 6.12 7.32
CA GLY A 265 8.15 6.52 6.24
C GLY A 265 7.76 5.86 4.93
N LYS A 266 8.77 5.51 4.13
CA LYS A 266 8.54 4.84 2.85
C LYS A 266 8.21 3.36 3.10
N PRO A 267 7.09 2.82 2.59
CA PRO A 267 6.73 1.44 2.83
C PRO A 267 7.78 0.48 2.24
N PRO A 268 7.98 -0.72 2.85
CA PRO A 268 8.93 -1.70 2.33
C PRO A 268 8.49 -2.19 0.95
N THR A 269 9.45 -2.49 0.07
CA THR A 269 9.18 -3.05 -1.28
C THR A 269 8.35 -4.32 -1.21
N LEU A 270 8.60 -5.16 -0.20
CA LEU A 270 7.87 -6.38 0.11
C LEU A 270 6.36 -6.16 0.37
N LYS A 271 5.96 -4.95 0.82
CA LYS A 271 4.55 -4.60 1.10
C LYS A 271 3.77 -4.18 -0.15
N SER A 272 4.43 -4.00 -1.30
CA SER A 272 3.83 -3.53 -2.56
C SER A 272 2.61 -4.35 -3.01
N GLY A 273 2.66 -5.69 -2.87
CA GLY A 273 1.54 -6.57 -3.23
C GLY A 273 0.30 -6.36 -2.36
N GLU A 274 0.46 -6.19 -1.05
CA GLU A 274 -0.66 -5.89 -0.15
C GLU A 274 -1.17 -4.46 -0.34
N LEU A 275 -0.28 -3.50 -0.63
CA LEU A 275 -0.68 -2.14 -1.00
C LEU A 275 -1.52 -2.14 -2.28
N ALA A 276 -1.15 -2.93 -3.29
CA ALA A 276 -1.94 -3.10 -4.51
C ALA A 276 -3.31 -3.73 -4.23
N LYS A 277 -3.38 -4.78 -3.38
CA LYS A 277 -4.66 -5.38 -2.95
C LYS A 277 -5.52 -4.39 -2.17
N ARG A 278 -4.92 -3.57 -1.30
CA ARG A 278 -5.64 -2.50 -0.57
C ARG A 278 -6.15 -1.44 -1.54
N LYS A 279 -5.37 -1.08 -2.56
CA LYS A 279 -5.80 -0.14 -3.60
C LYS A 279 -6.98 -0.69 -4.41
N ALA A 280 -6.88 -1.93 -4.90
CA ALA A 280 -7.96 -2.57 -5.65
C ALA A 280 -9.26 -2.70 -4.82
N ARG A 281 -9.16 -3.11 -3.55
CA ARG A 281 -10.32 -3.16 -2.64
C ARG A 281 -10.96 -1.79 -2.41
N LYS A 282 -10.17 -0.71 -2.43
CA LYS A 282 -10.69 0.66 -2.31
C LYS A 282 -11.37 1.11 -3.59
N GLU A 283 -10.80 0.82 -4.75
CA GLU A 283 -11.43 1.11 -6.05
C GLU A 283 -12.76 0.37 -6.19
N GLU A 284 -12.82 -0.91 -5.80
CA GLU A 284 -14.06 -1.68 -5.74
C GLU A 284 -15.06 -1.10 -4.73
N ALA A 285 -14.60 -0.67 -3.55
CA ALA A 285 -15.46 -0.06 -2.55
C ALA A 285 -16.00 1.31 -2.99
N GLN A 286 -15.23 2.05 -3.80
CA GLN A 286 -15.64 3.33 -4.38
C GLN A 286 -16.76 3.14 -5.39
N GLN A 287 -16.61 2.18 -6.31
CA GLN A 287 -17.67 1.81 -7.26
C GLN A 287 -18.95 1.40 -6.54
N LYS A 288 -18.84 0.53 -5.52
CA LYS A 288 -19.98 0.11 -4.69
C LYS A 288 -20.59 1.24 -3.87
N MET A 289 -19.80 2.27 -3.51
CA MET A 289 -20.30 3.45 -2.82
C MET A 289 -21.15 4.31 -3.76
N GLU A 290 -20.70 4.50 -5.00
CA GLU A 290 -21.44 5.24 -6.03
C GLU A 290 -22.75 4.54 -6.38
N GLU A 291 -22.71 3.23 -6.61
CA GLU A 291 -23.91 2.40 -6.78
C GLU A 291 -24.86 2.51 -5.57
N ALA A 292 -24.33 2.41 -4.35
CA ALA A 292 -25.14 2.53 -3.14
C ALA A 292 -25.69 3.94 -2.91
N ALA A 293 -25.06 4.99 -3.43
CA ALA A 293 -25.56 6.36 -3.34
C ALA A 293 -26.80 6.56 -4.22
N GLU A 294 -26.92 5.82 -5.32
CA GLU A 294 -28.07 5.90 -6.23
C GLU A 294 -29.24 5.00 -5.80
N VAL A 295 -28.96 3.77 -5.35
CA VAL A 295 -29.99 2.73 -5.12
C VAL A 295 -29.88 2.02 -3.75
N GLY A 296 -28.89 2.36 -2.93
CA GLY A 296 -28.57 1.67 -1.69
C GLY A 296 -29.24 2.24 -0.44
N THR A 297 -29.12 1.50 0.67
CA THR A 297 -29.56 1.98 1.98
C THR A 297 -28.55 2.98 2.58
N ALA A 298 -29.00 3.90 3.42
CA ALA A 298 -28.12 4.83 4.14
C ALA A 298 -27.02 4.10 4.96
N ALA A 299 -27.31 2.88 5.44
CA ALA A 299 -26.36 2.03 6.14
C ALA A 299 -25.25 1.51 5.20
N ASP A 300 -25.60 1.12 3.98
CA ASP A 300 -24.64 0.67 2.97
C ASP A 300 -23.75 1.81 2.48
N VAL A 301 -24.34 2.98 2.21
CA VAL A 301 -23.59 4.21 1.88
C VAL A 301 -22.58 4.50 2.98
N THR A 302 -23.01 4.55 4.24
CA THR A 302 -22.11 4.79 5.38
C THR A 302 -21.00 3.75 5.48
N ARG A 303 -21.30 2.47 5.19
CA ARG A 303 -20.34 1.38 5.24
C ARG A 303 -19.27 1.49 4.16
N TYR A 304 -19.66 1.79 2.92
CA TYR A 304 -18.71 1.94 1.82
C TYR A 304 -17.91 3.24 1.94
N THR A 305 -18.53 4.35 2.37
CA THR A 305 -17.84 5.62 2.67
C THR A 305 -16.72 5.45 3.70
N LYS A 306 -16.89 4.60 4.72
CA LYS A 306 -15.81 4.30 5.67
C LYS A 306 -14.66 3.49 5.05
N ARG A 307 -14.93 2.69 4.02
CA ARG A 307 -13.95 1.84 3.33
C ARG A 307 -13.14 2.61 2.28
N THR A 308 -13.66 3.72 1.76
CA THR A 308 -12.98 4.58 0.79
C THR A 308 -12.00 5.57 1.43
N VAL A 309 -12.08 5.78 2.75
CA VAL A 309 -11.20 6.69 3.50
C VAL A 309 -9.71 6.49 3.17
N ARG A 310 -9.05 7.60 2.88
CA ARG A 310 -7.62 7.66 2.58
C ARG A 310 -6.94 8.72 3.45
N VAL A 311 -5.78 8.35 3.97
CA VAL A 311 -4.86 9.30 4.60
C VAL A 311 -3.88 9.77 3.53
N THR A 312 -3.68 11.07 3.45
CA THR A 312 -2.79 11.73 2.49
C THR A 312 -1.59 12.30 3.22
N ASP A 313 -0.54 12.66 2.47
CA ASP A 313 0.64 13.31 3.03
C ASP A 313 0.31 14.68 3.64
N GLN A 314 -0.72 15.36 3.12
CA GLN A 314 -1.25 16.59 3.68
C GLN A 314 -1.77 16.38 5.11
N HIS A 315 -2.60 15.36 5.35
CA HIS A 315 -3.09 15.06 6.70
C HIS A 315 -1.93 14.80 7.68
N ASN A 316 -0.89 14.09 7.23
CA ASN A 316 0.31 13.85 8.04
C ASN A 316 1.04 15.17 8.36
N ALA A 317 1.22 16.05 7.37
CA ALA A 317 1.87 17.34 7.55
C ALA A 317 1.12 18.26 8.53
N GLU A 318 -0.21 18.29 8.43
CA GLU A 318 -1.07 19.08 9.32
C GLU A 318 -1.05 18.52 10.75
N CYS A 319 -1.13 17.20 10.93
CA CYS A 319 -0.96 16.57 12.25
C CYS A 319 0.41 16.88 12.86
N LYS A 320 1.50 16.81 12.09
CA LYS A 320 2.85 17.17 12.56
C LYS A 320 2.93 18.64 12.99
N ARG A 321 2.30 19.55 12.23
CA ARG A 321 2.21 20.97 12.56
C ARG A 321 1.45 21.19 13.87
N LEU A 322 0.31 20.52 14.03
CA LEU A 322 -0.50 20.55 15.25
C LEU A 322 0.29 20.04 16.47
N LEU A 323 0.91 18.86 16.38
CA LEU A 323 1.70 18.30 17.47
C LEU A 323 2.86 19.22 17.87
N LYS A 324 3.53 19.84 16.88
CA LYS A 324 4.58 20.83 17.12
C LYS A 324 4.03 22.04 17.90
N ALA A 325 2.87 22.56 17.51
CA ALA A 325 2.20 23.67 18.21
C ALA A 325 1.77 23.30 19.64
N MET A 326 1.30 22.06 19.85
CA MET A 326 0.97 21.52 21.17
C MET A 326 2.21 21.20 22.02
N GLY A 327 3.41 21.29 21.46
CA GLY A 327 4.67 20.96 22.12
C GLY A 327 4.95 19.46 22.24
N ILE A 328 4.14 18.61 21.62
CA ILE A 328 4.20 17.14 21.68
C ILE A 328 5.29 16.63 20.72
N PRO A 329 6.22 15.76 21.18
CA PRO A 329 7.24 15.22 20.30
C PRO A 329 6.66 14.24 19.27
N TYR A 330 7.25 14.24 18.08
CA TYR A 330 7.02 13.20 17.09
C TYR A 330 8.32 12.75 16.42
N VAL A 331 8.27 11.57 15.83
CA VAL A 331 9.36 10.90 15.11
C VAL A 331 8.82 10.44 13.76
N GLU A 332 9.68 10.45 12.75
CA GLU A 332 9.40 9.84 11.46
C GLU A 332 10.18 8.54 11.39
N ALA A 333 9.48 7.42 11.20
CA ALA A 333 10.10 6.13 10.98
C ALA A 333 10.74 6.11 9.57
N PRO A 334 11.84 5.38 9.37
CA PRO A 334 12.36 5.14 8.02
C PRO A 334 11.36 4.39 7.15
N CYS A 335 10.59 3.48 7.78
CA CYS A 335 9.69 2.57 7.10
C CYS A 335 8.32 2.49 7.78
N GLU A 336 8.13 1.61 8.76
CA GLU A 336 6.84 1.40 9.43
C GLU A 336 6.86 1.98 10.85
N ALA A 337 5.80 2.72 11.20
CA ALA A 337 5.62 3.37 12.50
C ALA A 337 5.51 2.35 13.63
N GLU A 338 4.78 1.26 13.42
CA GLU A 338 4.61 0.17 14.37
C GLU A 338 5.96 -0.50 14.75
N ALA A 339 6.83 -0.73 13.76
CA ALA A 339 8.18 -1.23 13.99
C ALA A 339 9.05 -0.23 14.76
N GLN A 340 8.98 1.06 14.41
CA GLN A 340 9.72 2.11 15.11
C GLN A 340 9.22 2.32 16.55
N CYS A 341 7.92 2.20 16.81
CA CYS A 341 7.35 2.21 18.16
C CYS A 341 7.88 1.04 19.00
N ALA A 342 7.91 -0.17 18.42
CA ALA A 342 8.47 -1.36 19.07
C ALA A 342 9.95 -1.16 19.43
N GLU A 343 10.74 -0.57 18.51
CA GLU A 343 12.16 -0.27 18.73
C GLU A 343 12.36 0.72 19.89
N LEU A 344 11.58 1.79 19.96
CA LEU A 344 11.68 2.77 21.05
C LEU A 344 11.34 2.14 22.42
N ALA A 345 10.39 1.20 22.46
CA ALA A 345 10.03 0.48 23.68
C ALA A 345 11.12 -0.51 24.08
N ARG A 346 11.62 -1.30 23.13
CA ARG A 346 12.72 -2.26 23.34
C ARG A 346 14.02 -1.58 23.78
N GLY A 347 14.32 -0.41 23.21
CA GLY A 347 15.45 0.44 23.60
C GLY A 347 15.28 1.18 24.93
N GLY A 348 14.18 0.94 25.67
CA GLY A 348 13.92 1.54 26.98
C GLY A 348 13.63 3.04 26.96
N LYS A 349 13.38 3.64 25.79
CA LYS A 349 13.13 5.08 25.65
C LYS A 349 11.68 5.44 25.97
N VAL A 350 10.77 4.50 25.74
CA VAL A 350 9.37 4.55 26.16
C VAL A 350 8.99 3.29 26.94
N TYR A 351 7.92 3.35 27.72
CA TYR A 351 7.38 2.21 28.45
C TYR A 351 6.77 1.16 27.51
N ALA A 352 6.01 1.62 26.52
CA ALA A 352 5.24 0.76 25.63
C ALA A 352 5.04 1.41 24.25
N ALA A 353 4.77 0.55 23.26
CA ALA A 353 4.20 0.94 21.98
C ALA A 353 2.67 0.96 22.07
N ALA A 354 2.00 1.89 21.40
CA ALA A 354 0.56 1.99 21.35
C ALA A 354 0.08 1.98 19.88
N SER A 355 -0.59 0.89 19.50
CA SER A 355 -1.19 0.70 18.18
C SER A 355 -2.33 -0.31 18.28
N GLU A 356 -3.26 -0.29 17.34
CA GLU A 356 -4.23 -1.37 17.17
C GLU A 356 -3.73 -2.50 16.27
N ASP A 357 -2.61 -2.28 15.57
CA ASP A 357 -2.01 -3.34 14.75
C ASP A 357 -1.21 -4.29 15.63
N MET A 358 -1.68 -5.54 15.71
CA MET A 358 -1.04 -6.61 16.47
C MET A 358 0.34 -6.99 15.91
N ASP A 359 0.62 -6.59 14.66
CA ASP A 359 1.94 -6.70 14.02
C ASP A 359 3.03 -5.95 14.84
N THR A 360 2.65 -4.99 15.69
CA THR A 360 3.58 -4.34 16.63
C THR A 360 4.31 -5.35 17.56
N LEU A 361 3.63 -6.42 17.99
CA LEU A 361 4.24 -7.45 18.84
C LEU A 361 5.23 -8.33 18.07
N THR A 362 5.04 -8.52 16.76
CA THR A 362 5.96 -9.32 15.93
C THR A 362 7.29 -8.60 15.69
N PHE A 363 7.31 -7.27 15.83
CA PHE A 363 8.54 -6.46 15.94
C PHE A 363 9.16 -6.46 17.35
N LYS A 364 8.74 -7.39 18.22
CA LYS A 364 9.26 -7.59 19.58
C LYS A 364 9.05 -6.40 20.53
N ALA A 365 7.93 -5.68 20.39
CA ALA A 365 7.53 -4.70 21.39
C ALA A 365 7.31 -5.37 22.75
N PRO A 366 8.02 -4.99 23.83
CA PRO A 366 7.87 -5.65 25.14
C PRO A 366 6.46 -5.50 25.72
N VAL A 367 5.85 -4.33 25.50
CA VAL A 367 4.49 -4.00 25.92
C VAL A 367 3.78 -3.29 24.77
N LEU A 368 2.61 -3.80 24.40
CA LEU A 368 1.67 -3.18 23.46
C LEU A 368 0.44 -2.66 24.22
N LEU A 369 0.13 -1.37 24.09
CA LEU A 369 -1.09 -0.76 24.59
C LEU A 369 -2.10 -0.60 23.45
N ARG A 370 -3.27 -1.22 23.61
CA ARG A 370 -4.41 -1.05 22.71
C ARG A 370 -5.48 -0.19 23.37
N HIS A 371 -6.31 0.40 22.54
CA HIS A 371 -7.41 1.31 22.86
C HIS A 371 -6.99 2.67 23.44
N LEU A 372 -5.69 3.01 23.41
CA LEU A 372 -5.16 4.26 23.96
C LEU A 372 -5.73 5.50 23.24
N THR A 373 -5.91 5.43 21.92
CA THR A 373 -6.39 6.55 21.08
C THR A 373 -7.90 6.50 20.82
N PHE A 374 -8.62 5.55 21.43
CA PHE A 374 -10.07 5.45 21.30
C PHE A 374 -10.80 6.58 22.00
N SER A 375 -12.07 6.79 21.60
CA SER A 375 -12.93 7.76 22.25
C SER A 375 -13.26 7.39 23.68
N GLU A 376 -13.21 8.39 24.57
CA GLU A 376 -13.71 8.26 25.93
C GLU A 376 -15.18 7.86 25.95
N ALA A 377 -15.97 8.35 24.99
CA ALA A 377 -17.36 7.95 24.82
C ALA A 377 -17.56 6.43 24.63
N ARG A 378 -16.54 5.69 24.18
CA ARG A 378 -16.62 4.23 24.06
C ARG A 378 -16.47 3.51 25.40
N LYS A 379 -15.97 4.20 26.45
CA LYS A 379 -15.75 3.66 27.80
C LYS A 379 -14.99 2.32 27.81
N LEU A 380 -14.08 2.12 26.85
CA LEU A 380 -13.28 0.90 26.77
C LEU A 380 -12.00 1.05 27.62
N PRO A 381 -11.63 0.02 28.39
CA PRO A 381 -10.35 0.00 29.09
C PRO A 381 -9.20 -0.12 28.08
N ILE A 382 -8.00 0.23 28.55
CA ILE A 382 -6.75 0.01 27.82
C ILE A 382 -6.33 -1.43 28.04
N ASP A 383 -6.15 -2.16 26.94
CA ASP A 383 -5.58 -3.48 26.97
C ASP A 383 -4.05 -3.34 26.89
N GLU A 384 -3.36 -3.74 27.96
CA GLU A 384 -1.92 -3.91 28.01
C GLU A 384 -1.59 -5.37 27.70
N ILE A 385 -0.82 -5.59 26.64
CA ILE A 385 -0.34 -6.91 26.23
C ILE A 385 1.16 -6.97 26.48
N ASN A 386 1.58 -7.86 27.39
CA ASN A 386 2.99 -8.12 27.67
C ASN A 386 3.50 -9.26 26.79
N LEU A 387 4.56 -9.01 26.01
CA LEU A 387 5.08 -9.98 25.04
C LEU A 387 5.65 -11.21 25.74
N GLU A 388 6.49 -11.03 26.75
CA GLU A 388 7.14 -12.15 27.48
C GLU A 388 6.10 -13.14 28.01
N LYS A 389 5.06 -12.65 28.69
CA LYS A 389 3.95 -13.47 29.18
C LYS A 389 3.13 -14.11 28.07
N ALA A 390 2.97 -13.42 26.94
CA ALA A 390 2.28 -13.98 25.79
C ALA A 390 3.07 -15.18 25.23
N LEU A 391 4.40 -15.06 25.15
CA LEU A 391 5.28 -16.12 24.69
C LEU A 391 5.31 -17.30 25.67
N GLU A 392 5.45 -17.03 26.97
CA GLU A 392 5.40 -18.04 28.03
C GLU A 392 4.08 -18.84 27.99
N GLY A 393 2.93 -18.14 27.94
CA GLY A 393 1.62 -18.80 27.92
C GLY A 393 1.35 -19.58 26.63
N MET A 394 1.97 -19.18 25.51
CA MET A 394 1.90 -19.93 24.25
C MET A 394 2.96 -21.04 24.14
N GLY A 395 3.87 -21.17 25.13
CA GLY A 395 4.96 -22.15 25.08
C GLY A 395 6.03 -21.84 24.02
N LEU A 396 6.23 -20.56 23.68
CA LEU A 396 7.13 -20.09 22.63
C LEU A 396 8.35 -19.40 23.23
N THR A 397 9.53 -19.52 22.60
CA THR A 397 10.68 -18.65 22.92
C THR A 397 10.68 -17.36 22.08
N PRO A 398 11.36 -16.28 22.53
CA PRO A 398 11.54 -15.03 21.77
C PRO A 398 12.16 -15.22 20.37
N GLU A 399 12.91 -16.29 20.17
CA GLU A 399 13.53 -16.69 18.91
C GLU A 399 12.58 -17.50 18.01
N GLN A 400 11.61 -18.22 18.60
CA GLN A 400 10.61 -19.06 17.90
C GLN A 400 9.32 -18.33 17.51
N THR A 401 9.17 -17.06 17.89
CA THR A 401 7.91 -16.27 17.85
C THR A 401 7.18 -16.22 16.51
N ILE A 402 7.89 -16.21 15.36
CA ILE A 402 7.24 -16.16 14.04
C ILE A 402 7.00 -17.57 13.51
N ASP A 403 7.96 -18.48 13.70
CA ASP A 403 7.98 -19.83 13.15
C ASP A 403 6.93 -20.74 13.80
N GLU A 404 6.73 -20.62 15.11
CA GLU A 404 5.74 -21.42 15.85
C GLU A 404 4.36 -20.77 15.88
N ALA A 405 4.26 -19.43 15.93
CA ALA A 405 2.97 -18.75 15.79
C ALA A 405 2.27 -19.13 14.48
N ILE A 406 3.01 -19.34 13.39
CA ILE A 406 2.46 -19.80 12.11
C ILE A 406 1.93 -21.23 12.18
N LYS A 407 2.56 -22.13 12.95
CA LYS A 407 2.06 -23.49 13.16
C LYS A 407 0.72 -23.51 13.89
N HIS A 408 0.45 -22.51 14.74
CA HIS A 408 -0.81 -22.36 15.47
C HIS A 408 -1.90 -21.58 14.71
N LEU A 409 -1.60 -20.99 13.53
CA LEU A 409 -2.56 -20.24 12.72
C LEU A 409 -3.50 -21.15 11.89
N GLY A 410 -4.52 -21.73 12.54
CA GLY A 410 -5.76 -22.20 11.90
C GLY A 410 -5.67 -23.32 10.83
N ALA A 411 -6.83 -23.86 10.46
CA ALA A 411 -6.92 -25.01 9.52
C ALA A 411 -6.41 -24.72 8.09
N LYS A 412 -6.33 -23.44 7.67
CA LYS A 412 -5.85 -23.06 6.32
C LYS A 412 -4.33 -23.13 6.14
N LEU A 413 -3.55 -23.19 7.22
CA LEU A 413 -2.09 -23.38 7.17
C LEU A 413 -1.66 -24.79 7.61
N LYS A 414 -2.61 -25.65 8.01
CA LYS A 414 -2.35 -27.08 8.30
C LYS A 414 -1.83 -27.85 7.08
N GLU A 415 -2.10 -27.37 5.86
CA GLU A 415 -1.54 -27.90 4.61
C GLU A 415 -0.07 -27.48 4.39
N GLY A 416 0.51 -26.71 5.31
CA GLY A 416 1.88 -26.22 5.26
C GLY A 416 1.99 -24.78 4.74
N ILE A 417 3.16 -24.18 4.97
CA ILE A 417 3.61 -22.96 4.30
C ILE A 417 3.57 -23.24 2.79
N PRO A 418 2.83 -22.48 1.95
CA PRO A 418 2.85 -22.69 0.50
C PRO A 418 4.29 -22.67 0.00
N LYS A 419 4.68 -23.63 -0.86
CA LYS A 419 6.07 -23.72 -1.39
C LYS A 419 6.57 -22.42 -2.02
N ASP A 420 5.65 -21.59 -2.52
CA ASP A 420 5.95 -20.30 -3.15
C ASP A 420 6.01 -19.10 -2.17
N TRP A 421 5.77 -19.34 -0.87
CA TRP A 421 5.77 -18.32 0.16
C TRP A 421 7.23 -17.91 0.47
N ASN A 422 7.56 -16.64 0.23
CA ASN A 422 8.85 -16.07 0.60
C ASN A 422 8.91 -15.75 2.11
N TYR A 423 8.67 -16.80 2.90
CA TYR A 423 8.62 -16.71 4.35
C TYR A 423 9.94 -16.20 4.92
N ALA A 424 11.08 -16.59 4.33
CA ALA A 424 12.40 -16.15 4.76
C ALA A 424 12.59 -14.62 4.64
N GLU A 425 12.25 -14.01 3.50
CA GLU A 425 12.37 -12.56 3.31
C GLU A 425 11.34 -11.77 4.12
N ALA A 426 10.10 -12.26 4.22
CA ALA A 426 9.07 -11.63 5.06
C ALA A 426 9.45 -11.71 6.55
N ARG A 427 10.04 -12.83 6.99
CA ARG A 427 10.59 -13.01 8.34
C ARG A 427 11.74 -12.05 8.60
N GLU A 428 12.62 -11.84 7.63
CA GLU A 428 13.72 -10.89 7.77
C GLU A 428 13.22 -9.46 8.06
N LEU A 429 12.11 -9.03 7.45
CA LEU A 429 11.50 -7.73 7.74
C LEU A 429 11.10 -7.56 9.22
N PHE A 430 10.55 -8.61 9.85
CA PHE A 430 10.18 -8.57 11.27
C PHE A 430 11.36 -8.77 12.22
N VAL A 431 12.38 -9.52 11.81
CA VAL A 431 13.59 -9.77 12.61
C VAL A 431 14.53 -8.57 12.56
N LYS A 432 14.65 -7.92 11.40
CA LYS A 432 15.51 -6.76 11.15
C LYS A 432 14.71 -5.66 10.43
N PRO A 433 13.74 -5.04 11.11
CA PRO A 433 12.99 -3.94 10.51
C PRO A 433 13.91 -2.74 10.25
N VAL A 434 13.59 -1.97 9.21
CA VAL A 434 14.28 -0.71 8.94
C VAL A 434 13.76 0.36 9.89
N VAL A 435 14.47 0.56 11.00
CA VAL A 435 14.15 1.51 12.08
C VAL A 435 15.34 2.39 12.38
N THR A 436 15.08 3.61 12.84
CA THR A 436 16.11 4.49 13.41
C THR A 436 16.45 3.99 14.81
N PRO A 437 17.73 3.77 15.15
CA PRO A 437 18.14 3.31 16.48
C PRO A 437 17.59 4.21 17.59
N ALA A 438 17.11 3.60 18.67
CA ALA A 438 16.47 4.34 19.76
C ALA A 438 17.41 5.38 20.42
N SER A 439 18.72 5.14 20.39
CA SER A 439 19.77 6.08 20.87
C SER A 439 19.81 7.39 20.08
N GLU A 440 19.60 7.35 18.76
CA GLU A 440 19.65 8.54 17.90
C GLU A 440 18.43 9.45 18.09
N VAL A 441 17.31 8.88 18.51
CA VAL A 441 16.03 9.60 18.69
C VAL A 441 15.83 10.05 20.14
N GLU A 442 16.60 9.49 21.09
CA GLU A 442 16.47 9.72 22.53
C GLU A 442 16.45 11.19 22.91
N ASP A 443 17.39 11.97 22.40
CA ASP A 443 17.51 13.39 22.74
C ASP A 443 16.28 14.19 22.34
N ARG A 444 15.69 13.87 21.18
CA ARG A 444 14.47 14.51 20.70
C ARG A 444 13.28 14.15 21.60
N ILE A 445 13.16 12.88 21.99
CA ILE A 445 12.10 12.39 22.87
C ILE A 445 12.24 13.01 24.26
N ARG A 446 13.44 12.98 24.84
CA ARG A 446 13.77 13.53 26.16
C ARG A 446 13.46 15.03 26.21
N LYS A 447 14.03 15.83 25.31
CA LYS A 447 13.78 17.28 25.24
C LYS A 447 12.30 17.61 25.01
N GLY A 448 11.62 16.82 24.18
CA GLY A 448 10.17 16.96 23.95
C GLY A 448 9.34 16.69 25.20
N CYS A 449 9.62 15.60 25.92
CA CYS A 449 8.94 15.27 27.18
C CYS A 449 9.25 16.27 28.30
N GLU A 450 10.47 16.79 28.38
CA GLU A 450 10.86 17.84 29.34
C GLU A 450 10.11 19.14 29.06
N ARG A 451 10.03 19.57 27.80
CA ARG A 451 9.23 20.74 27.38
C ARG A 451 7.76 20.55 27.72
N LEU A 452 7.19 19.38 27.43
CA LEU A 452 5.81 19.05 27.79
C LEU A 452 5.59 19.15 29.31
N ALA A 453 6.49 18.55 30.11
CA ALA A 453 6.41 18.59 31.57
C ALA A 453 6.53 20.02 32.12
N LYS A 454 7.41 20.85 31.56
CA LYS A 454 7.55 22.26 31.93
C LYS A 454 6.28 23.05 31.62
N ASN A 455 5.72 22.86 30.41
CA ASN A 455 4.50 23.54 29.99
C ASN A 455 3.29 23.12 30.84
N LEU A 456 3.18 21.85 31.23
CA LEU A 456 2.11 21.37 32.11
C LEU A 456 2.20 21.95 33.52
N LYS A 457 3.41 22.07 34.08
CA LYS A 457 3.63 22.71 35.39
C LYS A 457 3.34 24.21 35.37
N GLN A 458 3.59 24.90 34.24
CA GLN A 458 3.15 26.29 34.05
C GLN A 458 1.63 26.38 33.85
N ALA A 459 1.02 25.42 33.15
CA ALA A 459 -0.42 25.39 32.85
C ALA A 459 -1.31 25.14 34.08
N THR A 460 -0.80 24.53 35.16
CA THR A 460 -1.49 24.55 36.47
C THR A 460 -1.72 25.96 37.02
N GLN A 461 -1.17 27.00 36.37
CA GLN A 461 -1.31 28.41 36.75
C GLN A 461 -1.98 29.30 35.66
N THR A 462 -2.28 28.79 34.47
CA THR A 462 -2.76 29.61 33.33
C THR A 462 -4.07 29.09 32.72
N ARG A 463 -4.97 30.01 32.38
CA ARG A 463 -6.33 29.74 31.88
C ARG A 463 -6.28 29.43 30.38
N VAL A 464 -7.29 28.71 29.89
CA VAL A 464 -7.47 28.36 28.46
C VAL A 464 -7.36 29.57 27.51
N GLN A 465 -7.64 30.78 28.01
CA GLN A 465 -7.53 32.05 27.28
C GLN A 465 -6.08 32.42 26.90
N ASP A 466 -5.07 31.82 27.53
CA ASP A 466 -3.66 32.09 27.26
C ASP A 466 -3.12 31.34 26.01
N PHE A 467 -3.89 30.38 25.49
CA PHE A 467 -3.54 29.60 24.29
C PHE A 467 -4.04 30.22 22.98
N PHE A 468 -4.96 31.19 23.05
CA PHE A 468 -5.53 31.85 21.88
C PHE A 468 -5.32 33.36 21.98
N LYS A 469 -4.83 33.97 20.91
CA LYS A 469 -4.73 35.43 20.83
C LYS A 469 -6.15 35.98 20.65
N VAL A 470 -6.68 36.66 21.66
CA VAL A 470 -7.98 37.34 21.56
C VAL A 470 -7.89 38.37 20.43
N VAL A 471 -8.69 38.18 19.38
CA VAL A 471 -8.85 39.19 18.34
C VAL A 471 -9.63 40.35 18.97
N PRO A 472 -9.14 41.61 18.91
CA PRO A 472 -9.90 42.74 19.41
C PRO A 472 -11.25 42.76 18.70
N ASN A 473 -12.34 42.87 19.46
CA ASN A 473 -13.64 43.14 18.89
C ASN A 473 -13.53 44.49 18.19
N GLY A 474 -13.41 44.48 16.86
CA GLY A 474 -13.44 45.69 16.06
C GLY A 474 -14.76 46.40 16.32
N ASP A 475 -14.67 47.68 16.65
CA ASP A 475 -15.79 48.58 16.90
C ASP A 475 -16.90 48.40 15.86
N LYS A 476 -17.93 47.61 16.20
CA LYS A 476 -19.22 47.70 15.56
C LYS A 476 -19.95 48.86 16.20
N ASN A 477 -19.61 50.03 15.68
CA ASN A 477 -20.36 51.27 15.71
C ASN A 477 -21.87 50.98 15.81
N THR A 478 -22.42 51.19 17.01
CA THR A 478 -23.85 51.06 17.31
C THR A 478 -24.62 52.15 16.57
N LYS A 479 -24.99 51.89 15.30
CA LYS A 479 -26.14 52.55 14.70
C LYS A 479 -27.40 51.88 15.25
N LYS A 480 -28.00 52.53 16.26
CA LYS A 480 -29.37 52.30 16.71
C LYS A 480 -30.29 52.15 15.49
N ARG A 481 -30.92 50.99 15.33
CA ARG A 481 -32.19 50.87 14.59
C ARG A 481 -33.29 51.49 15.48
N PRO A 482 -34.14 52.37 14.95
CA PRO A 482 -35.22 52.98 15.73
C PRO A 482 -36.30 51.93 16.04
N ALA A 483 -36.88 52.06 17.23
CA ALA A 483 -37.99 51.25 17.71
C ALA A 483 -39.22 51.46 16.82
N GLU A 484 -39.83 50.37 16.37
CA GLU A 484 -41.16 50.40 15.76
C GLU A 484 -42.20 50.79 16.82
N GLU A 485 -42.89 51.90 16.54
CA GLU A 485 -44.04 52.39 17.29
C GLU A 485 -45.20 51.39 17.23
N THR A 486 -45.68 51.04 18.41
CA THR A 486 -47.03 50.51 18.63
C THR A 486 -48.09 51.49 18.13
N ALA A 487 -48.80 51.14 17.06
CA ALA A 487 -50.06 51.76 16.68
C ALA A 487 -51.24 51.02 17.34
N LYS A 488 -51.91 51.71 18.26
CA LYS A 488 -53.18 51.32 18.89
C LYS A 488 -54.31 51.19 17.85
N LYS A 489 -55.14 50.15 18.00
CA LYS A 489 -56.60 50.26 17.84
C LYS A 489 -57.28 49.52 18.98
N GLY A 490 -58.03 50.27 19.79
CA GLY A 490 -58.79 49.77 20.92
C GLY A 490 -60.28 49.56 20.60
N ALA A 491 -60.93 48.82 21.48
CA ALA A 491 -62.36 48.90 21.82
C ALA A 491 -62.50 48.23 23.20
N ALA A 492 -62.65 48.99 24.28
CA ALA A 492 -63.90 49.50 24.86
C ALA A 492 -64.58 48.49 25.82
N SER A 493 -64.64 48.83 27.12
CA SER A 493 -65.90 48.97 27.88
C SER A 493 -65.70 49.01 29.42
N LYS A 494 -65.86 50.23 29.95
CA LYS A 494 -66.67 50.65 31.13
C LYS A 494 -66.63 49.92 32.48
N ARG A 495 -66.28 50.74 33.49
CA ARG A 495 -66.80 50.77 34.86
C ARG A 495 -68.34 50.76 34.93
N GLY A 496 -68.88 49.95 35.84
CA GLY A 496 -69.68 50.37 37.00
C GLY A 496 -71.02 51.09 36.81
N LYS A 497 -72.09 50.50 37.37
CA LYS A 497 -73.43 51.09 37.55
C LYS A 497 -73.39 52.53 38.10
N LYS A 498 -74.14 53.42 37.41
CA LYS A 498 -74.84 54.65 37.85
C LYS A 498 -74.45 55.25 39.21
N LYS A 499 -73.92 56.48 39.22
CA LYS A 499 -74.66 57.71 39.56
C LYS A 499 -73.76 58.94 39.37
#